data_AF-A0A2N1HE83-F1
#
_entry.id   AF-A0A2N1HE83-F1
#
_cell.length_a   1.000
_cell.length_b   1.000
_cell.length_c   1.000
_cell.angle_alpha   90.00
_cell.angle_beta   90.00
_cell.angle_gamma   90.00
#
_symmetry.space_group_name_H-M   'P 1'
#
loop_
_entity.id
_entity.type
_entity.pdbx_description
1 polymer ?
#
loop_
_entity_poly.entity_id
_entity_poly.type
_entity_poly.pdbx_seq_one_letter_code
_entity_poly.pdbx_strand_id
1 'polypeptide(L)'
;MRIVKKTIVMLSLIFTLIGLLTFVMTYQNIGFNEQFFEKWLTATLWSATTMAPVGFLMIAIISKIVSIALPKATESKQNFVIGISMAVIMESIMALVTTINNIDVKTVTELTVYWWQAFVIALPLGLLISLIMSLFVKPKLERYMAN
;
A
#
# COMPACT_ATOMS: atom_id res chain seq x y z
N MET A 1 16.03 25.44 -1.27
CA MET A 1 15.30 25.09 -0.01
C MET A 1 13.82 24.72 -0.22
N ARG A 2 13.08 25.33 -1.17
CA ARG A 2 11.65 25.01 -1.44
C ARG A 2 11.41 23.58 -1.94
N ILE A 3 12.27 23.08 -2.83
CA ILE A 3 12.20 21.70 -3.37
C ILE A 3 12.39 20.68 -2.24
N VAL A 4 13.42 20.86 -1.40
CA VAL A 4 13.69 19.98 -0.24
C VAL A 4 12.47 19.89 0.69
N LYS A 5 11.82 21.03 1.00
CA LYS A 5 10.61 21.03 1.82
C LYS A 5 9.46 20.24 1.18
N LYS A 6 9.21 20.44 -0.13
CA LYS A 6 8.16 19.71 -0.87
C LYS A 6 8.44 18.20 -0.90
N THR A 7 9.69 17.79 -1.14
CA THR A 7 10.10 16.39 -1.12
C THR A 7 9.92 15.77 0.26
N ILE A 8 10.36 16.45 1.34
CA ILE A 8 10.19 15.95 2.72
C ILE A 8 8.71 15.76 3.07
N VAL A 9 7.84 16.70 2.68
CA VAL A 9 6.39 16.59 2.92
C VAL A 9 5.81 15.37 2.20
N MET A 10 6.17 15.15 0.93
CA MET A 10 5.70 13.98 0.19
C MET A 10 6.20 12.67 0.80
N LEU A 11 7.50 12.58 1.12
CA LEU A 11 8.09 11.38 1.70
C LEU A 11 7.49 11.07 3.07
N SER A 12 7.30 12.09 3.92
CA SER A 12 6.67 11.93 5.23
C SER A 12 5.23 11.42 5.10
N LEU A 13 4.47 11.96 4.16
CA LEU A 13 3.09 11.53 3.89
C LEU A 13 3.02 10.09 3.39
N ILE A 14 3.86 9.71 2.42
CA ILE A 14 3.92 8.34 1.90
C ILE A 14 4.33 7.38 3.02
N PHE A 15 5.36 7.72 3.78
CA PHE A 15 5.84 6.91 4.90
C PHE A 15 4.76 6.75 5.98
N THR A 16 4.01 7.81 6.28
CA THR A 16 2.90 7.76 7.25
C THR A 16 1.81 6.81 6.78
N LEU A 17 1.43 6.84 5.50
CA LEU A 17 0.42 5.93 4.96
C LEU A 17 0.85 4.48 5.02
N ILE A 18 2.07 4.19 4.54
CA ILE A 18 2.62 2.83 4.56
C ILE A 18 2.72 2.37 6.01
N GLY A 19 3.25 3.23 6.90
CA GLY A 19 3.38 2.95 8.33
C GLY A 19 2.05 2.63 9.00
N LEU A 20 0.95 3.31 8.67
CA LEU A 20 -0.36 3.02 9.24
C LEU A 20 -0.90 1.65 8.80
N LEU A 21 -0.72 1.30 7.51
CA LEU A 21 -1.17 0.00 6.99
C LEU A 21 -0.34 -1.15 7.58
N THR A 22 0.99 -1.03 7.54
CA THR A 22 1.89 -2.03 8.12
C THR A 22 1.73 -2.14 9.63
N PHE A 23 1.34 -1.06 10.33
CA PHE A 23 1.06 -1.09 11.77
C PHE A 23 -0.08 -2.04 12.08
N VAL A 24 -1.21 -1.88 11.38
CA VAL A 24 -2.39 -2.72 11.60
C VAL A 24 -2.11 -4.17 11.19
N MET A 25 -1.41 -4.38 10.07
CA MET A 25 -0.98 -5.72 9.66
C MET A 25 -0.03 -6.36 10.69
N THR A 26 0.89 -5.59 11.26
CA THR A 26 1.81 -6.07 12.30
C THR A 26 1.07 -6.43 13.57
N TYR A 27 0.10 -5.60 13.96
CA TYR A 27 -0.75 -5.88 15.11
C TYR A 27 -1.55 -7.16 14.90
N GLN A 28 -2.06 -7.38 13.70
CA GLN A 28 -2.75 -8.62 13.37
C GLN A 28 -1.84 -9.85 13.42
N ASN A 29 -0.59 -9.73 12.97
CA ASN A 29 0.33 -10.86 12.89
C ASN A 29 0.88 -11.30 14.24
N ILE A 30 1.26 -10.35 15.11
CA ILE A 30 2.00 -10.66 16.34
C ILE A 30 1.42 -10.01 17.61
N GLY A 31 0.39 -9.16 17.49
CA GLY A 31 -0.16 -8.38 18.60
C GLY A 31 0.84 -7.38 19.18
N PHE A 32 0.46 -6.71 20.28
CA PHE A 32 1.41 -5.89 21.02
C PHE A 32 2.31 -6.79 21.88
N ASN A 33 3.62 -6.73 21.61
CA ASN A 33 4.66 -7.42 22.36
C ASN A 33 5.97 -6.61 22.28
N GLU A 34 7.04 -7.11 22.91
CA GLU A 34 8.34 -6.43 22.96
C GLU A 34 8.98 -6.20 21.58
N GLN A 35 8.69 -7.08 20.61
CA GLN A 35 9.21 -7.00 19.24
C GLN A 35 8.34 -6.17 18.31
N PHE A 36 7.13 -5.77 18.75
CA PHE A 36 6.14 -5.13 17.89
C PHE A 36 6.69 -3.90 17.17
N PHE A 37 7.35 -3.01 17.90
CA PHE A 37 7.86 -1.76 17.32
C PHE A 37 8.98 -2.01 16.30
N GLU A 38 9.89 -2.93 16.60
CA GLU A 38 10.98 -3.30 15.69
C GLU A 38 10.44 -3.97 14.41
N LYS A 39 9.53 -4.93 14.57
CA LYS A 39 8.88 -5.64 13.46
C LYS A 39 8.03 -4.72 12.60
N TRP A 40 7.27 -3.82 13.22
CA TRP A 40 6.51 -2.80 12.50
C TRP A 40 7.42 -1.86 11.70
N LEU A 41 8.47 -1.32 12.32
CA LEU A 41 9.37 -0.37 11.67
C LEU A 41 10.11 -1.02 10.49
N THR A 42 10.61 -2.24 10.68
CA THR A 42 11.28 -3.01 9.62
C THR A 42 10.30 -3.36 8.49
N ALA A 43 9.08 -3.83 8.80
CA ALA A 43 8.05 -4.08 7.80
C ALA A 43 7.68 -2.81 7.02
N THR A 44 7.63 -1.66 7.69
CA THR A 44 7.36 -0.35 7.07
C THR A 44 8.47 0.04 6.10
N LEU A 45 9.72 -0.12 6.49
CA LEU A 45 10.87 0.17 5.63
C LEU A 45 10.92 -0.76 4.42
N TRP A 46 10.77 -2.07 4.64
CA TRP A 46 10.72 -3.06 3.56
C TRP A 46 9.57 -2.79 2.59
N SER A 47 8.39 -2.46 3.11
CA SER A 47 7.24 -2.08 2.30
C SER A 47 7.51 -0.78 1.53
N ALA A 48 8.05 0.26 2.18
CA ALA A 48 8.36 1.53 1.50
C ALA A 48 9.35 1.35 0.33
N THR A 49 10.38 0.53 0.50
CA THR A 49 11.36 0.25 -0.55
C THR A 49 10.81 -0.63 -1.68
N THR A 50 9.96 -1.60 -1.35
CA THR A 50 9.39 -2.53 -2.36
C THR A 50 8.23 -1.93 -3.15
N MET A 51 7.44 -1.03 -2.55
CA MET A 51 6.26 -0.45 -3.19
C MET A 51 6.60 0.43 -4.41
N ALA A 52 7.75 1.10 -4.43
CA ALA A 52 8.15 1.94 -5.55
C ALA A 52 8.39 1.14 -6.86
N PRO A 53 9.28 0.11 -6.90
CA PRO A 53 9.48 -0.68 -8.11
C PRO A 53 8.24 -1.52 -8.47
N VAL A 54 7.56 -2.10 -7.47
CA VAL A 54 6.36 -2.90 -7.70
C VAL A 54 5.25 -2.02 -8.29
N GLY A 55 4.99 -0.86 -7.71
CA GLY A 55 3.94 0.04 -8.20
C GLY A 55 4.14 0.43 -9.66
N PHE A 56 5.38 0.76 -10.05
CA PHE A 56 5.70 1.09 -11.44
C PHE A 56 5.42 -0.08 -12.40
N LEU A 57 5.89 -1.29 -12.04
CA LEU A 57 5.67 -2.49 -12.84
C LEU A 57 4.18 -2.84 -12.95
N MET A 58 3.46 -2.77 -11.81
CA MET A 58 2.06 -3.14 -11.74
C MET A 58 1.16 -2.20 -12.54
N ILE A 59 1.45 -0.88 -12.57
CA ILE A 59 0.73 0.06 -13.43
C ILE A 59 0.82 -0.38 -14.89
N ALA A 60 2.02 -0.69 -15.38
CA ALA A 60 2.21 -1.09 -16.78
C ALA A 60 1.50 -2.41 -17.11
N ILE A 61 1.63 -3.41 -16.23
CA ILE A 61 1.03 -4.74 -16.42
C ILE A 61 -0.50 -4.66 -16.38
N ILE A 62 -1.06 -4.06 -15.33
CA ILE A 62 -2.52 -3.99 -15.12
C ILE A 62 -3.16 -3.14 -16.22
N SER A 63 -2.57 -2.00 -16.59
CA SER A 63 -3.12 -1.16 -17.66
C SER A 63 -3.16 -1.90 -18.99
N LYS A 64 -2.13 -2.70 -19.30
CA LYS A 64 -2.11 -3.56 -20.49
C LYS A 64 -3.14 -4.69 -20.43
N ILE A 65 -3.29 -5.35 -19.27
CA ILE A 65 -4.29 -6.41 -19.09
C ILE A 65 -5.69 -5.85 -19.26
N VAL A 66 -5.99 -4.70 -18.62
CA VAL A 66 -7.32 -4.08 -18.68
C VAL A 66 -7.66 -3.61 -20.08
N SER A 67 -6.70 -3.03 -20.83
CA SER A 67 -6.95 -2.60 -22.21
C SER A 67 -7.23 -3.78 -23.16
N ILE A 68 -6.61 -4.93 -22.92
CA ILE A 68 -6.86 -6.17 -23.68
C ILE A 68 -8.18 -6.84 -23.24
N ALA A 69 -8.49 -6.86 -21.94
CA ALA A 69 -9.66 -7.53 -21.40
C ALA A 69 -10.96 -6.73 -21.60
N LEU A 70 -10.89 -5.40 -21.57
CA LEU A 70 -12.03 -4.48 -21.70
C LEU A 70 -11.85 -3.47 -22.85
N PRO A 71 -11.55 -3.89 -24.09
CA PRO A 71 -11.17 -2.99 -25.18
C PRO A 71 -12.32 -2.07 -25.62
N LYS A 72 -13.58 -2.45 -25.34
CA LYS A 72 -14.78 -1.67 -25.69
C LYS A 72 -15.31 -0.80 -24.54
N ALA A 73 -14.69 -0.87 -23.36
CA ALA A 73 -15.11 -0.05 -22.23
C ALA A 73 -14.64 1.40 -22.40
N THR A 74 -15.38 2.34 -21.81
CA THR A 74 -14.95 3.75 -21.76
C THR A 74 -13.71 3.89 -20.89
N GLU A 75 -12.90 4.93 -21.17
CA GLU A 75 -11.67 5.22 -20.44
C GLU A 75 -11.92 5.32 -18.92
N SER A 76 -13.02 5.96 -18.52
CA SER A 76 -13.41 6.05 -17.10
C SER A 76 -13.63 4.68 -16.45
N LYS A 77 -14.28 3.74 -17.16
CA LYS A 77 -14.49 2.36 -16.64
C LYS A 77 -13.17 1.59 -16.57
N GLN A 78 -12.30 1.73 -17.57
CA GLN A 78 -10.98 1.10 -17.55
C GLN A 78 -10.14 1.63 -16.37
N ASN A 79 -10.09 2.95 -16.19
CA ASN A 79 -9.35 3.58 -15.08
C ASN A 79 -9.89 3.17 -13.71
N PHE A 80 -11.21 3.00 -13.58
CA PHE A 80 -11.82 2.48 -12.35
C PHE A 80 -11.37 1.05 -12.04
N VAL A 81 -11.39 0.16 -13.04
CA VAL A 81 -10.93 -1.23 -12.88
C VAL A 81 -9.43 -1.30 -12.58
N ILE A 82 -8.61 -0.48 -13.27
CA ILE A 82 -7.18 -0.35 -13.01
C ILE A 82 -6.94 0.08 -11.55
N GLY A 83 -7.65 1.12 -11.09
CA GLY A 83 -7.55 1.62 -9.72
C GLY A 83 -7.85 0.56 -8.66
N ILE A 84 -8.96 -0.17 -8.80
CA ILE A 84 -9.33 -1.25 -7.87
C ILE A 84 -8.30 -2.38 -7.92
N SER A 85 -7.90 -2.80 -9.12
CA SER A 85 -6.94 -3.89 -9.29
C SER A 85 -5.59 -3.56 -8.68
N MET A 86 -5.11 -2.32 -8.87
CA MET A 86 -3.89 -1.83 -8.24
C MET A 86 -4.01 -1.81 -6.72
N ALA A 87 -5.13 -1.31 -6.17
CA ALA A 87 -5.32 -1.28 -4.72
C ALA A 87 -5.25 -2.70 -4.12
N VAL A 88 -5.97 -3.66 -4.70
CA VAL A 88 -5.98 -5.06 -4.23
C VAL A 88 -4.60 -5.71 -4.32
N ILE A 89 -3.90 -5.55 -5.45
CA ILE A 89 -2.62 -6.24 -5.65
C ILE A 89 -1.51 -5.59 -4.80
N MET A 90 -1.47 -4.26 -4.73
CA MET A 90 -0.46 -3.56 -3.93
C MET A 90 -0.63 -3.84 -2.44
N GLU A 91 -1.87 -3.83 -1.95
CA GLU A 91 -2.16 -4.14 -0.54
C GLU A 91 -1.83 -5.61 -0.21
N SER A 92 -2.09 -6.53 -1.15
CA SER A 92 -1.72 -7.94 -1.01
C SER A 92 -0.21 -8.14 -0.89
N ILE A 93 0.58 -7.47 -1.73
CA ILE A 93 2.05 -7.54 -1.69
C ILE A 93 2.57 -6.94 -0.38
N MET A 94 1.99 -5.83 0.08
CA MET A 94 2.35 -5.21 1.36
C MET A 94 2.07 -6.14 2.54
N ALA A 95 0.91 -6.80 2.53
CA ALA A 95 0.56 -7.81 3.52
C ALA A 95 1.51 -9.01 3.50
N LEU A 96 1.97 -9.45 2.32
CA LEU A 96 2.95 -10.53 2.21
C LEU A 96 4.29 -10.12 2.82
N VAL A 97 4.84 -8.96 2.43
CA VAL A 97 6.11 -8.45 2.95
C VAL A 97 6.05 -8.29 4.46
N THR A 98 4.95 -7.75 4.99
CA THR A 98 4.74 -7.58 6.42
C THR A 98 4.64 -8.91 7.15
N THR A 99 3.98 -9.91 6.56
CA THR A 99 3.84 -11.24 7.17
C THR A 99 5.17 -11.99 7.21
N ILE A 100 5.93 -11.98 6.11
CA ILE A 100 7.27 -12.57 6.05
C ILE A 100 8.22 -11.89 7.05
N ASN A 101 8.09 -10.58 7.24
CA ASN A 101 8.92 -9.85 8.20
C ASN A 101 8.58 -10.20 9.66
N ASN A 102 7.29 -10.40 9.95
CA ASN A 102 6.79 -10.47 11.32
C ASN A 102 6.75 -11.90 11.87
N ILE A 103 6.51 -12.89 11.02
CA ILE A 103 6.29 -14.29 11.41
C ILE A 103 7.41 -15.15 10.84
N ASP A 104 8.00 -16.01 11.68
CA ASP A 104 8.92 -17.04 11.22
C ASP A 104 8.11 -18.18 10.59
N VAL A 105 7.87 -18.07 9.27
CA VAL A 105 7.02 -18.98 8.51
C VAL A 105 7.69 -20.34 8.39
N LYS A 106 7.10 -21.37 8.98
CA LYS A 106 7.60 -22.75 8.87
C LYS A 106 6.93 -23.53 7.75
N THR A 107 5.72 -23.14 7.35
CA THR A 107 4.95 -23.82 6.30
C THR A 107 4.18 -22.83 5.43
N VAL A 108 4.00 -23.15 4.14
CA VAL A 108 3.25 -22.31 3.18
C VAL A 108 1.82 -22.06 3.67
N THR A 109 1.18 -23.04 4.30
CA THR A 109 -0.17 -22.91 4.88
C THR A 109 -0.24 -21.80 5.94
N GLU A 110 0.74 -21.74 6.86
CA GLU A 110 0.78 -20.69 7.88
C GLU A 110 0.92 -19.32 7.23
N LEU A 111 1.83 -19.17 6.27
CA LEU A 111 1.99 -17.92 5.52
C LEU A 111 0.67 -17.48 4.88
N THR A 112 -0.03 -18.38 4.19
CA THR A 112 -1.30 -18.02 3.53
C THR A 112 -2.38 -17.56 4.51
N VAL A 113 -2.45 -18.16 5.70
CA VAL A 113 -3.45 -17.79 6.71
C VAL A 113 -3.14 -16.41 7.29
N TYR A 114 -1.91 -16.17 7.74
CA TYR A 114 -1.54 -14.89 8.33
C TYR A 114 -1.54 -13.75 7.31
N TRP A 115 -1.05 -14.01 6.10
CA TRP A 115 -1.13 -13.06 5.00
C TRP A 115 -2.56 -12.66 4.69
N TRP A 116 -3.47 -13.64 4.55
CA TRP A 116 -4.86 -13.37 4.23
C TRP A 116 -5.55 -12.57 5.33
N GLN A 117 -5.29 -12.88 6.60
CA GLN A 117 -5.83 -12.11 7.73
C GLN A 117 -5.31 -10.67 7.74
N ALA A 118 -4.00 -10.48 7.58
CA ALA A 118 -3.40 -9.15 7.51
C ALA A 118 -3.98 -8.33 6.34
N PHE A 119 -4.13 -8.96 5.18
CA PHE A 119 -4.71 -8.35 3.99
C PHE A 119 -6.17 -7.92 4.20
N VAL A 120 -7.03 -8.82 4.69
CA VAL A 120 -8.46 -8.53 4.89
C VAL A 120 -8.68 -7.44 5.93
N ILE A 121 -7.84 -7.37 6.96
CA ILE A 121 -7.94 -6.35 8.01
C ILE A 121 -7.42 -4.99 7.53
N ALA A 122 -6.37 -4.98 6.70
CA ALA A 122 -5.81 -3.74 6.18
C ALA A 122 -6.64 -3.15 5.03
N LEU A 123 -7.35 -3.98 4.24
CA LEU A 123 -8.08 -3.52 3.06
C LEU A 123 -9.15 -2.45 3.35
N PRO A 124 -10.01 -2.56 4.39
CA PRO A 124 -10.93 -1.48 4.77
C PRO A 124 -10.20 -0.18 5.10
N LEU A 125 -9.08 -0.26 5.80
CA LEU A 125 -8.26 0.90 6.14
C LEU A 125 -7.63 1.52 4.89
N GLY A 126 -7.09 0.70 3.98
CA GLY A 126 -6.54 1.15 2.70
C GLY A 126 -7.59 1.88 1.84
N LEU A 127 -8.82 1.37 1.79
CA LEU A 127 -9.93 2.03 1.11
C LEU A 127 -10.30 3.36 1.77
N LEU A 128 -10.38 3.42 3.10
CA LEU A 128 -10.63 4.68 3.82
C LEU A 128 -9.53 5.71 3.56
N ILE A 129 -8.27 5.29 3.63
CA ILE A 129 -7.11 6.14 3.30
C ILE A 129 -7.22 6.64 1.86
N SER A 130 -7.60 5.80 0.90
CA SER A 130 -7.72 6.19 -0.50
C SER A 130 -8.79 7.28 -0.71
N LEU A 131 -9.91 7.21 0.02
CA LEU A 131 -10.97 8.22 -0.01
C LEU A 131 -10.49 9.53 0.61
N ILE A 132 -9.86 9.47 1.79
CA ILE A 132 -9.29 10.64 2.48
C ILE A 132 -8.23 11.31 1.60
N MET A 133 -7.36 10.51 0.98
CA MET A 133 -6.34 10.98 0.07
C MET A 133 -6.93 11.69 -1.14
N SER A 134 -7.96 11.10 -1.76
CA SER A 134 -8.57 11.64 -2.97
C SER A 134 -9.37 12.93 -2.70
N LEU A 135 -10.12 12.97 -1.59
CA LEU A 135 -11.05 14.07 -1.30
C LEU A 135 -10.41 15.25 -0.57
N PHE A 136 -9.47 14.99 0.34
CA PHE A 136 -8.97 16.03 1.25
C PHE A 136 -7.48 16.30 1.09
N VAL A 137 -6.66 15.25 0.98
CA VAL A 137 -5.21 15.42 1.04
C VAL A 137 -4.63 15.84 -0.31
N LYS A 138 -4.97 15.14 -1.39
CA LYS A 138 -4.47 15.43 -2.74
C LYS A 138 -4.75 16.87 -3.17
N PRO A 139 -5.97 17.42 -3.04
CA PRO A 139 -6.23 18.82 -3.40
C PRO A 139 -5.39 19.84 -2.61
N LYS A 140 -5.22 19.59 -1.29
CA LYS A 140 -4.40 20.46 -0.42
C LYS A 140 -2.91 20.34 -0.75
N LEU A 141 -2.44 19.12 -1.03
CA LEU A 141 -1.05 18.85 -1.40
C LEU A 141 -0.71 19.51 -2.74
N GLU A 142 -1.57 19.39 -3.74
CA GLU A 142 -1.39 20.05 -5.05
C GLU A 142 -1.32 21.57 -4.90
N ARG A 143 -2.19 22.18 -4.07
CA ARG A 143 -2.12 23.63 -3.77
C ARG A 143 -0.82 24.00 -3.05
N TYR A 144 -0.33 23.17 -2.13
CA TYR A 144 0.95 23.39 -1.47
C TYR A 144 2.14 23.24 -2.44
N MET A 145 2.06 22.30 -3.38
CA MET A 145 3.11 22.06 -4.37
C MET A 145 3.11 23.10 -5.51
N ALA A 146 1.97 23.68 -5.86
CA ALA A 146 1.88 24.77 -6.85
C ALA A 146 2.47 26.08 -6.33
N ASN A 147 2.44 26.28 -5.01
CA ASN A 147 3.17 27.35 -4.33
C ASN A 147 4.61 26.93 -4.11
#